data_AF-A0A183V7S2-F1
#
_entry.id   AF-A0A183V7S2-F1
#
_cell.length_a   1.000
_cell.length_b   1.000
_cell.length_c   1.000
_cell.angle_alpha   90.00
_cell.angle_beta   90.00
_cell.angle_gamma   90.00
#
_symmetry.space_group_name_H-M   'P 1'
#
loop_
_entity.id
_entity.type
_entity.pdbx_description
1 polymer ?
#
loop_
_entity_poly.entity_id
_entity_poly.type
_entity_poly.pdbx_seq_one_letter_code
_entity_poly.pdbx_strand_id
1 'polypeptide(L)'
;MRTMSVDIPKDAPSPRLCLVVKTNSSQEYGYNLHAERGKPQFIGTVDPDSPADRAGLRPGDRIFAVNGHSIIGENHKQVVQRIKENPLQCELLVISEDGADWYKEHNIPVTLSLPNIVRSATSYLVLLCDFF
;
A
#
# COMPACT_ATOMS: atom_id res chain seq x y z
N MET A 1 8.71 16.53 20.27
CA MET A 1 8.52 16.87 18.84
C MET A 1 7.03 16.96 18.59
N ARG A 2 6.49 18.13 18.23
CA ARG A 2 5.05 18.27 17.93
C ARG A 2 4.78 17.54 16.62
N THR A 3 4.06 16.43 16.66
CA THR A 3 3.46 15.86 15.45
C THR A 3 2.55 16.94 14.89
N MET A 4 2.90 17.52 13.74
CA MET A 4 2.00 18.40 13.00
C MET A 4 0.80 17.55 12.63
N SER A 5 -0.31 17.70 13.35
CA SER A 5 -1.57 17.07 12.98
C SER A 5 -2.01 17.71 11.67
N VAL A 6 -1.89 16.97 10.57
CA VAL A 6 -2.46 17.38 9.29
C VAL A 6 -3.97 17.39 9.49
N ASP A 7 -4.58 18.58 9.46
CA ASP A 7 -6.02 18.72 9.48
C ASP A 7 -6.57 18.26 8.12
N ILE A 8 -7.18 17.07 8.09
CA ILE A 8 -7.77 16.49 6.89
C ILE A 8 -9.29 16.71 6.95
N PRO A 9 -9.91 17.16 5.84
CA PRO A 9 -11.37 17.21 5.70
C PRO A 9 -12.04 15.86 6.01
N LYS A 10 -13.24 15.88 6.59
CA LYS A 10 -13.95 14.66 7.03
C LYS A 10 -14.39 13.76 5.88
N ASP A 11 -14.57 14.35 4.70
CA ASP A 11 -14.92 13.69 3.45
C ASP A 11 -13.70 13.12 2.71
N ALA A 12 -12.48 13.29 3.25
CA ALA A 12 -11.29 12.77 2.63
C ALA A 12 -11.31 11.24 2.56
N PRO A 13 -11.08 10.66 1.37
CA PRO A 13 -11.01 9.21 1.21
C PRO A 13 -9.83 8.66 2.01
N SER A 14 -10.01 7.53 2.69
CA SER A 14 -8.95 6.93 3.49
C SER A 14 -7.92 6.16 2.64
N PRO A 15 -6.63 6.52 2.71
CA PRO A 15 -5.57 5.66 2.20
C PRO A 15 -5.52 4.36 3.00
N ARG A 16 -5.06 3.30 2.36
CA ARG A 16 -4.86 1.98 2.97
C ARG A 16 -3.38 1.69 3.11
N LEU A 17 -2.99 1.23 4.29
CA LEU A 17 -1.66 0.68 4.54
C LEU A 17 -1.78 -0.83 4.62
N CYS A 18 -1.50 -1.48 3.49
CA CYS A 18 -1.68 -2.91 3.30
C CYS A 18 -0.37 -3.64 3.59
N LEU A 19 -0.35 -4.43 4.66
CA LEU A 19 0.74 -5.34 4.98
C LEU A 19 0.47 -6.71 4.33
N VAL A 20 1.18 -6.97 3.24
CA VAL A 20 1.08 -8.23 2.51
C VAL A 20 2.09 -9.21 3.10
N VAL A 21 1.62 -10.33 3.65
CA VAL A 21 2.46 -11.36 4.29
C VAL A 21 2.34 -12.68 3.54
N LYS A 22 3.47 -13.22 3.12
CA LYS A 22 3.60 -14.54 2.50
C LYS A 22 3.87 -15.61 3.55
N THR A 23 3.36 -16.80 3.31
CA THR A 23 3.60 -17.98 4.16
C THR A 23 5.03 -18.49 4.00
N ASN A 24 5.63 -18.35 2.81
CA ASN A 24 7.01 -18.73 2.54
C ASN A 24 7.61 -17.86 1.43
N SER A 25 8.93 -17.91 1.25
CA SER A 25 9.66 -17.07 0.28
C SER A 25 9.42 -17.45 -1.19
N SER A 26 8.95 -18.67 -1.46
CA SER A 26 8.62 -19.16 -2.80
C SER A 26 7.23 -18.73 -3.27
N GLN A 27 6.34 -18.35 -2.33
CA GLN A 27 5.02 -17.83 -2.65
C GLN A 27 5.15 -16.44 -3.29
N GLU A 28 4.29 -16.15 -4.25
CA GLU A 28 4.15 -14.81 -4.80
C GLU A 28 3.16 -13.98 -3.96
N TYR A 29 3.25 -12.66 -4.06
CA TYR A 29 2.31 -11.79 -3.35
C TYR A 29 0.89 -11.85 -3.96
N GLY A 30 0.75 -12.22 -5.24
CA GLY A 30 -0.52 -12.31 -5.97
C GLY A 30 -1.06 -10.97 -6.44
N TYR A 31 -0.19 -10.07 -6.88
CA TYR A 31 -0.57 -8.84 -7.57
C TYR A 31 0.44 -8.49 -8.66
N ASN A 32 -0.02 -7.73 -9.66
CA ASN A 32 0.83 -7.16 -10.70
C ASN A 32 1.09 -5.68 -10.44
N LEU A 33 2.34 -5.24 -10.65
CA LEU A 33 2.73 -3.83 -10.59
C LEU A 33 2.72 -3.26 -12.00
N HIS A 34 1.80 -2.33 -12.28
CA HIS A 34 1.77 -1.62 -13.55
C HIS A 34 2.63 -0.36 -13.48
N ALA A 35 3.53 -0.22 -14.45
CA ALA A 35 4.50 0.87 -14.51
C ALA A 35 4.56 1.44 -15.92
N GLU A 36 4.03 2.64 -16.10
CA GLU A 36 4.20 3.40 -17.33
C GLU A 36 5.30 4.45 -17.17
N ARG A 37 6.09 4.65 -18.23
CA ARG A 37 7.23 5.57 -18.19
C ARG A 37 6.72 6.99 -17.93
N GLY A 38 7.18 7.58 -16.83
CA GLY A 38 6.77 8.93 -16.41
C GLY A 38 5.45 8.98 -15.64
N LYS A 39 4.82 7.84 -15.36
CA LYS A 39 3.60 7.75 -14.55
C LYS A 39 3.85 7.12 -13.17
N PRO A 40 2.95 7.36 -12.20
CA PRO A 40 2.97 6.67 -10.90
C PRO A 40 2.87 5.15 -11.05
N GLN A 41 3.22 4.42 -9.98
CA GLN A 41 3.05 2.97 -9.92
C GLN A 41 1.64 2.63 -9.45
N PHE A 42 1.00 1.65 -10.10
CA PHE A 42 -0.35 1.21 -9.78
C PHE A 42 -0.42 -0.30 -9.59
N ILE A 43 -1.38 -0.76 -8.81
CA ILE A 43 -1.77 -2.17 -8.73
C ILE A 43 -2.59 -2.50 -9.98
N GLY A 44 -2.09 -3.41 -10.81
CA GLY A 44 -2.75 -3.84 -12.03
C GLY A 44 -3.87 -4.83 -11.74
N THR A 45 -3.51 -6.10 -11.54
CA THR A 45 -4.43 -7.16 -11.13
C THR A 45 -4.08 -7.64 -9.73
N VAL A 46 -5.08 -8.17 -9.02
CA VAL A 46 -4.91 -8.86 -7.74
C VAL A 46 -5.56 -10.23 -7.88
N ASP A 47 -4.82 -11.28 -7.54
CA ASP A 47 -5.30 -12.64 -7.67
C ASP A 47 -6.23 -12.96 -6.48
N PRO A 48 -7.42 -13.57 -6.71
CA PRO A 48 -8.32 -13.96 -5.63
C PRO A 48 -7.64 -14.87 -4.60
N ASP A 49 -7.98 -14.70 -3.32
CA ASP A 49 -7.44 -15.50 -2.19
C ASP A 49 -5.91 -15.43 -2.02
N SER A 50 -5.26 -14.50 -2.70
CA SER A 50 -3.83 -14.25 -2.57
C SER A 50 -3.48 -13.49 -1.28
N PRO A 51 -2.20 -13.46 -0.86
CA PRO A 51 -1.75 -12.57 0.21
C PRO A 51 -2.15 -11.12 0.00
N ALA A 52 -2.08 -10.62 -1.24
CA ALA A 52 -2.43 -9.25 -1.62
C ALA A 52 -3.92 -8.94 -1.48
N ASP A 53 -4.77 -9.85 -1.97
CA ASP A 53 -6.23 -9.75 -1.85
C ASP A 53 -6.65 -9.69 -0.37
N ARG A 54 -6.14 -10.63 0.43
CA ARG A 54 -6.36 -10.66 1.89
C ARG A 54 -5.78 -9.46 2.63
N ALA A 55 -4.75 -8.81 2.09
CA ALA A 55 -4.21 -7.57 2.65
C ALA A 55 -5.06 -6.35 2.26
N GLY A 56 -6.05 -6.50 1.39
CA GLY A 56 -6.96 -5.42 0.99
C GLY A 56 -6.44 -4.56 -0.15
N LEU A 57 -5.46 -5.05 -0.94
CA LEU A 57 -5.07 -4.41 -2.19
C LEU A 57 -6.18 -4.53 -3.21
N ARG A 58 -6.34 -3.50 -4.06
CA ARG A 58 -7.35 -3.49 -5.12
C ARG A 58 -6.73 -3.12 -6.46
N PRO A 59 -7.21 -3.70 -7.57
CA PRO A 59 -6.88 -3.22 -8.91
C PRO A 59 -7.14 -1.70 -9.04
N GLY A 60 -6.22 -0.98 -9.69
CA GLY A 60 -6.28 0.48 -9.87
C GLY A 60 -5.75 1.31 -8.70
N ASP A 61 -5.34 0.68 -7.60
CA ASP A 61 -4.75 1.39 -6.48
C ASP A 61 -3.41 2.03 -6.86
N ARG A 62 -3.25 3.31 -6.53
CA ARG A 62 -1.99 4.05 -6.70
C ARG A 62 -1.11 3.89 -5.47
N ILE A 63 0.18 3.61 -5.68
CA ILE A 63 1.15 3.40 -4.61
C ILE A 63 1.88 4.71 -4.29
N PHE A 64 1.98 5.03 -3.00
CA PHE A 64 2.66 6.22 -2.49
C PHE A 64 3.89 5.91 -1.63
N ALA A 65 3.89 4.78 -0.94
CA ALA A 65 5.03 4.33 -0.14
C ALA A 65 5.13 2.79 -0.12
N VAL A 66 6.36 2.31 0.05
CA VAL A 66 6.71 0.89 0.20
C VAL A 66 7.61 0.74 1.41
N ASN A 67 7.29 -0.18 2.32
CA ASN A 67 8.06 -0.49 3.53
C ASN A 67 8.44 0.77 4.34
N GLY A 68 7.50 1.70 4.55
CA GLY A 68 7.75 2.93 5.28
C GLY A 68 8.49 4.03 4.51
N HIS A 69 8.82 3.81 3.23
CA HIS A 69 9.53 4.77 2.38
C HIS A 69 8.64 5.30 1.25
N SER A 70 8.55 6.62 1.11
CA SER A 70 7.88 7.26 -0.03
C SER A 70 8.58 6.89 -1.34
N ILE A 71 7.81 6.56 -2.37
CA ILE A 71 8.33 6.23 -3.71
C ILE A 71 8.21 7.38 -4.70
N ILE A 72 7.89 8.59 -4.22
CA ILE A 72 7.80 9.78 -5.06
C ILE A 72 9.19 10.06 -5.66
N GLY A 73 9.27 10.11 -6.99
CA GLY A 73 10.52 10.33 -7.73
C GLY A 73 11.35 9.06 -7.96
N GLU A 74 10.93 7.91 -7.44
CA GLU A 74 11.59 6.64 -7.72
C GLU A 74 11.16 6.05 -9.06
N ASN A 75 12.11 5.41 -9.75
CA ASN A 75 11.81 4.64 -10.95
C ASN A 75 11.32 3.23 -10.60
N HIS A 76 10.74 2.54 -11.59
CA HIS A 76 10.18 1.19 -11.40
C HIS A 76 11.18 0.19 -10.78
N LYS A 77 12.47 0.23 -11.15
CA LYS A 77 13.47 -0.68 -10.59
C LYS A 77 13.70 -0.44 -9.10
N GLN A 78 13.74 0.82 -8.67
CA GLN A 78 13.89 1.19 -7.27
C GLN A 78 12.69 0.72 -6.44
N VAL A 79 11.48 0.94 -6.95
CA VAL A 79 10.24 0.48 -6.29
C VAL A 79 10.22 -1.04 -6.14
N VAL A 80 10.56 -1.77 -7.21
CA VAL A 80 10.64 -3.25 -7.18
C VAL A 80 11.73 -3.73 -6.21
N GLN A 81 12.86 -3.03 -6.12
CA GLN A 81 13.90 -3.35 -5.15
C GLN A 81 13.36 -3.24 -3.71
N ARG A 82 12.63 -2.16 -3.40
CA ARG A 82 12.00 -1.99 -2.08
C ARG A 82 11.01 -3.08 -1.75
N ILE A 83 10.13 -3.43 -2.68
CA ILE A 83 9.16 -4.54 -2.51
C ILE A 83 9.88 -5.86 -2.17
N LYS A 84 11.08 -6.06 -2.73
CA LYS A 84 11.90 -7.26 -2.56
C LYS A 84 12.87 -7.20 -1.39
N GLU A 85 12.95 -6.09 -0.64
CA GLU A 85 13.84 -5.96 0.52
C GLU A 85 13.57 -7.03 1.58
N ASN A 86 12.29 -7.39 1.76
CA ASN A 86 11.89 -8.47 2.63
C ASN A 86 11.22 -9.59 1.82
N PRO A 87 11.70 -10.85 1.90
CA PRO A 87 11.18 -11.94 1.10
C PRO A 87 9.81 -12.45 1.56
N LEU A 88 9.37 -12.12 2.78
CA LEU A 88 8.15 -12.63 3.38
C LEU A 88 7.05 -11.58 3.53
N GLN A 89 7.38 -10.29 3.59
CA GLN A 89 6.38 -9.25 3.78
C GLN A 89 6.69 -7.97 3.02
N CYS A 90 5.65 -7.26 2.61
CA CYS A 90 5.75 -5.94 2.01
C CYS A 90 4.59 -5.06 2.51
N GLU A 91 4.91 -3.87 3.00
CA GLU A 91 3.92 -2.87 3.40
C GLU A 91 3.76 -1.84 2.28
N LEU A 92 2.53 -1.61 1.83
CA LEU A 92 2.21 -0.70 0.74
C LEU A 92 1.21 0.35 1.20
N LEU A 93 1.55 1.63 1.07
CA LEU A 93 0.60 2.73 1.21
C LEU A 93 -0.05 2.98 -0.13
N VAL A 94 -1.36 2.74 -0.20
CA VAL A 94 -2.14 2.83 -1.43
C VAL A 94 -3.44 3.61 -1.24
N ILE A 95 -3.99 4.12 -2.33
CA ILE A 95 -5.36 4.66 -2.38
C ILE A 95 -5.90 4.48 -3.81
N SER A 96 -7.22 4.44 -3.98
CA SER A 96 -7.82 4.42 -5.31
C SER A 96 -7.40 5.64 -6.13
N GLU A 97 -7.46 5.53 -7.46
CA GLU A 97 -7.14 6.63 -8.38
C GLU A 97 -8.00 7.88 -8.06
N ASP A 98 -9.32 7.75 -7.97
CA ASP A 98 -10.22 8.85 -7.58
C ASP A 98 -9.85 9.48 -6.24
N GLY A 99 -9.38 8.66 -5.29
CA GLY A 99 -8.96 9.15 -3.99
C GLY A 99 -7.65 9.94 -4.08
N ALA A 100 -6.68 9.45 -4.86
CA ALA A 100 -5.45 10.17 -5.15
C ALA A 100 -5.74 11.53 -5.82
N ASP A 101 -6.71 11.58 -6.72
CA ASP A 101 -7.13 12.83 -7.37
C ASP A 101 -7.78 13.79 -6.39
N TRP A 102 -8.64 13.31 -5.47
CA TRP A 102 -9.19 14.13 -4.39
C TRP A 102 -8.08 14.78 -3.56
N TYR A 103 -7.06 14.02 -3.14
CA TYR A 103 -5.93 14.57 -2.38
C TYR A 103 -5.13 15.62 -3.17
N LYS A 104 -4.95 15.39 -4.47
CA LYS A 104 -4.26 16.31 -5.37
C LYS A 104 -5.02 17.63 -5.54
N GLU A 105 -6.33 17.59 -5.74
CA GLU A 105 -7.19 18.78 -5.86
C GLU A 105 -7.20 19.63 -4.59
N HIS A 106 -7.12 18.98 -3.44
CA HIS A 106 -7.06 19.65 -2.14
C HIS A 106 -5.63 20.07 -1.73
N ASN A 107 -4.62 19.82 -2.56
CA ASN A 107 -3.20 20.11 -2.30
C ASN A 107 -2.67 19.43 -1.02
N ILE A 108 -3.20 18.26 -0.67
CA ILE A 108 -2.80 17.47 0.51
C ILE A 108 -1.91 16.32 0.03
N PRO A 109 -0.64 16.24 0.44
CA PRO A 109 0.23 15.14 0.04
C PRO A 109 -0.18 13.85 0.76
N VAL A 110 -0.31 12.76 0.01
CA VAL A 110 -0.51 11.42 0.57
C VAL A 110 0.81 10.91 1.15
N THR A 111 0.89 10.82 2.46
CA THR A 111 2.08 10.36 3.20
C THR A 111 1.70 9.35 4.28
N LEU A 112 2.70 8.67 4.84
CA LEU A 112 2.53 7.73 5.95
C LEU A 112 2.10 8.38 7.28
N SER A 113 2.09 9.72 7.35
CA SER A 113 1.71 10.47 8.55
C SER A 113 0.25 10.93 8.55
N LEU A 114 -0.53 10.60 7.51
CA LEU A 114 -1.94 10.98 7.45
C LEU A 114 -2.73 10.28 8.56
N PRO A 115 -3.53 11.01 9.37
CA PRO A 115 -4.31 10.43 10.46
C PRO A 115 -5.44 9.50 10.02
N ASN A 116 -5.91 9.58 8.76
CA ASN A 116 -7.04 8.78 8.25
C ASN A 116 -6.62 7.49 7.52
N ILE A 117 -5.37 7.04 7.69
CA ILE A 117 -4.87 5.79 7.09
C ILE A 117 -5.53 4.59 7.77
N VAL A 118 -6.14 3.72 6.96
CA VAL A 118 -6.70 2.44 7.40
C VAL A 118 -5.64 1.36 7.23
N ARG A 119 -5.33 0.63 8.31
CA ARG A 119 -4.38 -0.48 8.28
C ARG A 119 -5.09 -1.78 7.95
N SER A 120 -4.51 -2.56 7.07
CA SER A 120 -5.00 -3.88 6.67
C SER A 120 -3.80 -4.83 6.55
N ALA A 121 -3.99 -6.10 6.91
CA ALA A 121 -2.91 -7.09 6.87
C ALA A 121 -3.45 -8.44 6.41
N THR A 122 -2.62 -9.23 5.73
CA THR A 122 -2.96 -10.61 5.39
C THR A 122 -3.31 -11.38 6.67
N SER A 123 -4.56 -11.81 6.79
CA SER A 123 -5.10 -12.46 8.00
C SER A 123 -4.62 -13.91 8.12
N TYR A 124 -3.33 -14.12 8.40
CA TYR A 124 -2.79 -15.43 8.80
C TYR A 124 -2.54 -15.51 10.31
N LEU A 125 -2.36 -14.37 11.00
CA LEU A 125 -1.98 -14.33 12.41
C LEU A 125 -3.15 -14.43 13.39
N VAL A 126 -4.39 -14.21 12.96
CA VAL A 126 -5.55 -14.38 13.86
C VAL A 126 -5.79 -15.87 14.15
N LEU A 127 -5.49 -16.76 13.20
CA LEU A 127 -5.76 -18.20 13.35
C LEU A 127 -4.70 -18.97 14.16
N LEU A 128 -3.53 -18.38 14.45
CA LEU A 128 -2.48 -19.04 15.24
C LEU A 128 -2.41 -18.55 16.70
N CYS A 129 -2.99 -17.39 17.02
CA CYS A 129 -3.05 -16.90 18.39
C CYS A 129 -4.34 -17.30 19.14
N ASP A 130 -5.36 -17.83 18.46
CA ASP A 130 -6.59 -18.33 19.09
C ASP A 130 -6.56 -19.84 19.40
N PHE A 131 -5.41 -20.50 19.21
CA PHE A 131 -5.23 -21.96 19.43
C PHE A 131 -4.20 -22.32 20.52
N PHE A 132 -3.83 -21.39 21.41
CA PHE A 132 -3.08 -21.71 22.65
C PHE A 132 -3.70 -21.04 23.87
#